data_AF-A0A970JVA4-F1
#
_entry.id   AF-A0A970JVA4-F1
#
_cell.length_a   1.000
_cell.length_b   1.000
_cell.length_c   1.000
_cell.angle_alpha   90.00
_cell.angle_beta   90.00
_cell.angle_gamma   90.00
#
_symmetry.space_group_name_H-M   'P 1'
#
loop_
_entity.id
_entity.type
_entity.pdbx_description
1 polymer ?
#
loop_
_entity_poly.entity_id
_entity_poly.type
_entity_poly.pdbx_seq_one_letter_code
_entity_poly.pdbx_strand_id
1 'polypeptide(L)'
;MKKPLHLSLIVALTLFMVLPGIAEAVTFVAEPVLVAQPAYAGMSFYAYRPYDVPPGWFVTFDGYPIVKNVQGIWVYGTYDGSALAPTTYVVGSINPHALPIVQYAGAAKVSSTQSVPITPLPVPPAPSVQSVAVVPHTITPTYVPEWATQSAFTSIGAWNRLVDRMGILEKPRTPIAWKGDRPKVLYVWTGKSWYQIRAGKESLAIPSELIKGHVYSLMRMVNTNNFTWKDADSAILANQAAVWGYIWMGRITPADF
;
A
#
# COMPACT_ATOMS: atom_id res chain seq x y z
N MET A 1 -82.88 -2.51 26.03
CA MET A 1 -82.34 -1.17 26.35
C MET A 1 -80.88 -1.33 26.78
N LYS A 2 -79.98 -0.45 26.29
CA LYS A 2 -78.49 -0.42 26.41
C LYS A 2 -77.69 -1.17 25.30
N LYS A 3 -77.24 -0.41 24.29
CA LYS A 3 -75.94 -0.57 23.56
C LYS A 3 -74.81 0.03 24.46
N PRO A 4 -73.50 0.05 24.13
CA PRO A 4 -72.69 -0.55 23.03
C PRO A 4 -71.36 -1.20 23.52
N LEU A 5 -70.55 -1.81 22.65
CA LEU A 5 -69.14 -1.40 22.41
C LEU A 5 -68.52 -2.24 21.27
N HIS A 6 -68.06 -1.55 20.23
CA HIS A 6 -67.13 -2.09 19.25
C HIS A 6 -65.76 -2.30 19.92
N LEU A 7 -65.14 -3.47 19.73
CA LEU A 7 -63.71 -3.64 19.96
C LEU A 7 -63.09 -4.28 18.73
N SER A 8 -62.70 -3.42 17.79
CA SER A 8 -61.87 -3.76 16.64
C SER A 8 -60.52 -4.25 17.14
N LEU A 9 -60.25 -5.56 17.01
CA LEU A 9 -58.96 -6.17 17.30
C LEU A 9 -57.98 -5.78 16.19
N ILE A 10 -57.24 -4.70 16.39
CA ILE A 10 -56.07 -4.35 15.56
C ILE A 10 -54.95 -5.31 15.97
N VAL A 11 -54.70 -6.32 15.13
CA VAL A 11 -53.51 -7.17 15.21
C VAL A 11 -52.32 -6.34 14.75
N ALA A 12 -51.57 -5.78 15.70
CA ALA A 12 -50.31 -5.12 15.43
C ALA A 12 -49.23 -6.18 15.13
N LEU A 13 -48.93 -6.35 13.85
CA LEU A 13 -47.80 -7.12 13.34
C LEU A 13 -46.49 -6.38 13.69
N THR A 14 -45.83 -6.77 14.77
CA THR A 14 -44.51 -6.25 15.13
C THR A 14 -43.43 -6.86 14.24
N LEU A 15 -43.11 -6.14 13.16
CA LEU A 15 -41.95 -6.40 12.31
C LEU A 15 -40.67 -6.18 13.14
N PHE A 16 -40.03 -7.26 13.58
CA PHE A 16 -38.68 -7.23 14.15
C PHE A 16 -37.69 -6.84 13.05
N MET A 17 -37.41 -5.55 12.90
CA MET A 17 -36.27 -5.08 12.10
C MET A 17 -34.98 -5.42 12.85
N VAL A 18 -34.30 -6.46 12.39
CA VAL A 18 -32.90 -6.73 12.73
C VAL A 18 -32.07 -5.64 12.04
N LEU A 19 -31.68 -4.61 12.79
CA LEU A 19 -30.65 -3.68 12.34
C LEU A 19 -29.32 -4.45 12.24
N PRO A 20 -28.61 -4.39 11.10
CA PRO A 20 -27.24 -4.86 11.06
C PRO A 20 -26.42 -3.96 11.98
N GLY A 21 -25.85 -4.54 13.04
CA GLY A 21 -24.85 -3.86 13.85
C GLY A 21 -23.73 -3.41 12.93
N ILE A 22 -23.53 -2.10 12.83
CA ILE A 22 -22.36 -1.53 12.18
C ILE A 22 -21.19 -1.92 13.07
N ALA A 23 -20.50 -3.00 12.70
CA ALA A 23 -19.20 -3.31 13.25
C ALA A 23 -18.28 -2.15 12.86
N GLU A 24 -17.91 -1.33 13.83
CA GLU A 24 -16.85 -0.34 13.64
C GLU A 24 -15.58 -1.10 13.26
N ALA A 25 -15.21 -1.03 11.98
CA ALA A 25 -13.94 -1.53 11.50
C ALA A 25 -12.84 -0.64 12.09
N VAL A 26 -12.34 -1.01 13.26
CA VAL A 26 -11.15 -0.41 13.85
C VAL A 26 -9.99 -0.76 12.94
N THR A 27 -9.65 0.17 12.03
CA THR A 27 -8.50 0.02 11.13
C THR A 27 -7.22 0.14 11.97
N PHE A 28 -6.75 -0.98 12.53
CA PHE A 28 -5.47 -1.03 13.21
C PHE A 28 -4.34 -0.89 12.19
N VAL A 29 -3.51 0.14 12.35
CA VAL A 29 -2.29 0.33 11.56
C VAL A 29 -1.24 -0.65 12.09
N ALA A 30 -1.11 -1.81 11.44
CA ALA A 30 -0.02 -2.73 11.71
C ALA A 30 1.31 -2.11 11.24
N GLU A 31 2.37 -2.22 12.03
CA GLU A 31 3.70 -1.74 11.63
C GLU A 31 4.20 -2.51 10.39
N PRO A 32 4.65 -1.80 9.32
CA PRO A 32 5.18 -2.44 8.12
C PRO A 32 6.47 -3.22 8.42
N VAL A 33 6.50 -4.49 8.01
CA VAL A 33 7.69 -5.34 8.05
C VAL A 33 8.35 -5.33 6.68
N LEU A 34 9.61 -4.91 6.59
CA LEU A 34 10.40 -5.04 5.35
C LEU A 34 10.88 -6.49 5.22
N VAL A 35 10.48 -7.17 4.15
CA VAL A 35 10.82 -8.57 3.90
C VAL A 35 11.57 -8.72 2.58
N ALA A 36 12.63 -9.52 2.57
CA ALA A 36 13.34 -9.88 1.34
C ALA A 36 12.48 -10.82 0.48
N GLN A 37 12.57 -10.69 -0.84
CA GLN A 37 11.95 -11.58 -1.82
C GLN A 37 13.03 -12.43 -2.50
N PRO A 38 13.30 -13.67 -2.02
CA PRO A 38 14.41 -14.48 -2.52
C PRO A 38 14.33 -14.81 -4.02
N ALA A 39 13.13 -14.80 -4.61
CA ALA A 39 12.95 -15.02 -6.05
C ALA A 39 13.56 -13.91 -6.93
N TYR A 40 13.82 -12.73 -6.36
CA TYR A 40 14.43 -11.60 -7.06
C TYR A 40 15.62 -11.08 -6.24
N ALA A 41 16.83 -11.27 -6.75
CA ALA A 41 18.06 -10.86 -6.07
C ALA A 41 18.05 -9.36 -5.71
N GLY A 42 18.30 -9.05 -4.44
CA GLY A 42 18.38 -7.67 -3.95
C GLY A 42 17.04 -6.96 -3.73
N MET A 43 15.90 -7.68 -3.82
CA MET A 43 14.57 -7.09 -3.71
C MET A 43 13.97 -7.32 -2.33
N SER A 44 13.44 -6.26 -1.73
CA SER A 44 12.68 -6.33 -0.47
C SER A 44 11.44 -5.48 -0.53
N PHE A 45 10.29 -5.99 -0.08
CA PHE A 45 9.02 -5.27 -0.09
C PHE A 45 8.42 -5.18 1.32
N TYR A 46 7.45 -4.29 1.51
CA TYR A 46 6.78 -4.14 2.80
C TYR A 46 5.57 -5.09 2.87
N ALA A 47 5.51 -5.84 3.96
CA ALA A 47 4.41 -6.71 4.33
C ALA A 47 3.78 -6.22 5.64
N TYR A 48 2.47 -6.38 5.79
CA TYR A 48 1.72 -5.99 6.97
C TYR A 48 1.08 -7.22 7.59
N ARG A 49 0.89 -7.21 8.91
CA ARG A 49 0.11 -8.24 9.58
C ARG A 49 -1.07 -7.61 10.32
N PRO A 50 -2.21 -7.41 9.64
CA PRO A 50 -3.49 -7.11 10.29
C PRO A 50 -3.81 -8.13 11.38
N TYR A 51 -4.54 -7.71 12.42
CA TYR A 51 -4.85 -8.56 13.58
C TYR A 51 -5.71 -9.78 13.21
N ASP A 52 -6.54 -9.65 12.17
CA ASP A 52 -7.45 -10.66 11.63
C ASP A 52 -6.79 -11.62 10.63
N VAL A 53 -5.50 -11.44 10.32
CA VAL A 53 -4.75 -12.35 9.44
C VAL A 53 -4.16 -13.51 10.25
N PRO A 54 -4.40 -14.78 9.83
CA PRO A 54 -3.88 -15.96 10.50
C PRO A 54 -2.35 -15.93 10.73
N PRO A 55 -1.83 -16.57 11.78
CA PRO A 55 -0.39 -16.68 11.99
C PRO A 55 0.35 -17.26 10.77
N GLY A 56 1.49 -16.66 10.44
CA GLY A 56 2.29 -17.04 9.25
C GLY A 56 1.86 -16.35 7.96
N TRP A 57 0.68 -15.75 7.92
CA TRP A 57 0.20 -14.94 6.81
C TRP A 57 0.46 -13.46 7.04
N PHE A 58 0.65 -12.75 5.94
CA PHE A 58 0.82 -11.31 5.88
C PHE A 58 -0.03 -10.77 4.72
N VAL A 59 -0.11 -9.45 4.56
CA VAL A 59 -0.72 -8.81 3.39
C VAL A 59 0.26 -7.81 2.77
N THR A 60 0.16 -7.63 1.46
CA THR A 60 0.80 -6.51 0.76
C THR A 60 0.05 -5.21 1.04
N PHE A 61 0.62 -4.09 0.62
CA PHE A 61 0.03 -2.76 0.85
C PHE A 61 -1.35 -2.60 0.19
N ASP A 62 -1.50 -3.17 -0.99
CA ASP A 62 -2.72 -3.28 -1.78
C ASP A 62 -3.68 -4.37 -1.25
N GLY A 63 -3.44 -4.95 -0.07
CA GLY A 63 -4.39 -5.77 0.67
C GLY A 63 -4.43 -7.25 0.28
N TYR A 64 -3.52 -7.72 -0.57
CA TYR A 64 -3.47 -9.12 -1.00
C TYR A 64 -2.73 -9.98 0.02
N PRO A 65 -3.28 -11.14 0.40
CA PRO A 65 -2.63 -12.04 1.34
C PRO A 65 -1.37 -12.66 0.71
N ILE A 66 -0.36 -12.88 1.54
CA ILE A 66 0.92 -13.46 1.16
C ILE A 66 1.44 -14.39 2.23
N VAL A 67 2.21 -15.38 1.82
CA VAL A 67 2.84 -16.37 2.70
C VAL A 67 4.15 -16.86 2.06
N LYS A 68 5.05 -17.39 2.90
CA LYS A 68 6.23 -18.09 2.39
C LYS A 68 5.88 -19.51 1.97
N ASN A 69 6.29 -19.90 0.77
CA ASN A 69 6.23 -21.30 0.34
C ASN A 69 7.33 -22.14 1.02
N VAL A 70 7.38 -23.45 0.71
CA VAL A 70 8.38 -24.39 1.27
C VAL A 70 9.84 -24.00 0.96
N GLN A 71 10.07 -23.16 -0.05
CA GLN A 71 11.39 -22.66 -0.43
C GLN A 71 11.71 -21.30 0.21
N GLY A 72 10.83 -20.77 1.07
CA GLY A 72 10.97 -19.46 1.70
C GLY A 72 10.66 -18.27 0.80
N ILE A 73 10.15 -18.51 -0.42
CA ILE A 73 9.75 -17.47 -1.39
C ILE A 73 8.36 -16.95 -1.03
N TRP A 74 8.17 -15.63 -1.08
CA TRP A 74 6.86 -15.03 -0.85
C TRP A 74 5.96 -15.20 -2.06
N VAL A 75 4.80 -15.81 -1.85
CA VAL A 75 3.75 -16.02 -2.85
C VAL A 75 2.45 -15.37 -2.41
N TYR A 76 1.63 -14.97 -3.37
CA TYR A 76 0.26 -14.52 -3.11
C TYR A 76 -0.60 -15.67 -2.57
N GLY A 77 -1.60 -15.33 -1.78
CA GLY A 77 -2.65 -16.24 -1.34
C GLY A 77 -3.96 -15.99 -2.06
N THR A 78 -4.84 -16.99 -2.01
CA THR A 78 -6.25 -16.87 -2.34
C THR A 78 -7.07 -16.96 -1.07
N TYR A 79 -8.17 -16.22 -1.02
CA TYR A 79 -9.18 -16.31 0.02
C TYR A 79 -10.51 -16.69 -0.62
N ASP A 80 -11.11 -17.80 -0.19
CA ASP A 80 -12.40 -18.29 -0.69
C ASP A 80 -13.59 -17.89 0.20
N GLY A 81 -13.36 -17.02 1.19
CA GLY A 81 -14.35 -16.67 2.22
C GLY A 81 -14.30 -17.53 3.47
N SER A 82 -13.49 -18.60 3.48
CA SER A 82 -13.36 -19.51 4.63
C SER A 82 -11.92 -19.71 5.07
N ALA A 83 -10.98 -19.83 4.14
CA ALA A 83 -9.58 -20.11 4.44
C ALA A 83 -8.62 -19.40 3.47
N LEU A 84 -7.43 -19.11 3.97
CA LEU A 84 -6.31 -18.66 3.14
C LEU A 84 -5.53 -19.87 2.62
N ALA A 85 -5.29 -19.89 1.32
CA ALA A 85 -4.50 -20.93 0.66
C ALA A 85 -3.36 -20.31 -0.18
N PRO A 86 -2.14 -20.87 -0.15
CA PRO A 86 -1.01 -20.35 -0.92
C PRO A 86 -1.22 -20.61 -2.42
N THR A 87 -0.84 -19.64 -3.24
CA THR A 87 -0.76 -19.81 -4.70
C THR A 87 0.69 -20.08 -5.14
N THR A 88 0.89 -20.26 -6.44
CA THR A 88 2.22 -20.32 -7.06
C THR A 88 2.70 -18.96 -7.58
N TYR A 89 1.89 -17.89 -7.45
CA TYR A 89 2.23 -16.58 -7.97
C TYR A 89 3.19 -15.86 -7.01
N VAL A 90 4.42 -15.64 -7.45
CA VAL A 90 5.46 -14.97 -6.66
C VAL A 90 5.09 -13.50 -6.46
N VAL A 91 5.20 -13.00 -5.23
CA VAL A 91 4.92 -11.58 -4.93
C VAL A 91 5.87 -10.69 -5.73
N GLY A 92 5.31 -9.70 -6.42
CA GLY A 92 6.06 -8.82 -7.31
C GLY A 92 6.34 -9.42 -8.69
N SER A 93 5.91 -10.64 -9.02
CA SER A 93 6.04 -11.18 -10.39
C SER A 93 4.94 -10.74 -11.34
N ILE A 94 3.73 -10.57 -10.82
CA ILE A 94 2.52 -10.26 -11.59
C ILE A 94 1.65 -9.28 -10.80
N ASN A 95 0.89 -8.44 -11.51
CA ASN A 95 -0.07 -7.54 -10.88
C ASN A 95 -1.21 -8.39 -10.27
N PRO A 96 -1.44 -8.34 -8.95
CA PRO A 96 -2.45 -9.15 -8.30
C PRO A 96 -3.88 -8.80 -8.74
N HIS A 97 -4.14 -7.60 -9.27
CA HIS A 97 -5.44 -7.24 -9.87
C HIS A 97 -5.73 -8.00 -11.17
N ALA A 98 -4.70 -8.52 -11.85
CA ALA A 98 -4.85 -9.33 -13.05
C ALA A 98 -5.06 -10.81 -12.73
N LEU A 99 -4.97 -11.20 -11.45
CA LEU A 99 -5.12 -12.57 -11.00
C LEU A 99 -6.54 -12.81 -10.45
N PRO A 100 -7.07 -14.04 -10.50
CA PRO A 100 -8.32 -14.41 -9.85
C PRO A 100 -8.13 -14.60 -8.33
N ILE A 101 -7.51 -13.63 -7.67
CA ILE A 101 -7.26 -13.63 -6.22
C ILE A 101 -7.93 -12.41 -5.59
N VAL A 102 -8.37 -12.57 -4.35
CA VAL A 102 -9.17 -11.57 -3.64
C VAL A 102 -8.31 -10.86 -2.61
N GLN A 103 -8.52 -9.54 -2.45
CA GLN A 103 -7.96 -8.78 -1.36
C GLN A 103 -8.52 -9.30 -0.03
N TYR A 104 -7.64 -9.69 0.89
CA TYR A 104 -8.05 -10.19 2.20
C TYR A 104 -8.46 -9.03 3.12
N ALA A 105 -7.77 -7.91 3.00
CA ALA A 105 -8.09 -6.67 3.70
C ALA A 105 -8.15 -5.51 2.70
N GLY A 106 -8.86 -4.43 3.05
CA GLY A 106 -8.77 -3.20 2.29
C GLY A 106 -7.31 -2.71 2.21
N ALA A 107 -6.96 -1.99 1.13
CA ALA A 107 -5.63 -1.42 0.99
C ALA A 107 -5.23 -0.66 2.27
N ALA A 108 -4.01 -0.90 2.74
CA ALA A 108 -3.53 -0.32 3.98
C ALA A 108 -3.64 1.21 3.89
N LYS A 109 -4.50 1.80 4.73
CA LYS A 109 -4.55 3.26 4.88
C LYS A 109 -3.32 3.67 5.69
N VAL A 110 -2.21 3.92 4.99
CA VAL A 110 -1.09 4.61 5.62
C VAL A 110 -1.48 6.07 5.76
N SER A 111 -2.16 6.36 6.88
CA SER A 111 -2.12 7.71 7.45
C SER A 111 -0.67 8.01 7.77
N SER A 112 -0.21 9.18 7.35
CA SER A 112 1.08 9.70 7.78
C SER A 112 1.12 9.75 9.31
N THR A 113 1.87 8.84 9.93
CA THR A 113 2.15 8.91 11.36
C THR A 113 3.12 10.06 11.59
N GLN A 114 2.58 11.26 11.79
CA GLN A 114 3.24 12.25 12.62
C GLN A 114 2.63 12.12 14.02
N SER A 115 3.43 11.69 14.98
CA SER A 115 3.07 11.76 16.40
C SER A 115 2.92 13.24 16.77
N VAL A 116 1.68 13.66 17.06
CA VAL A 116 1.42 14.96 17.68
C VAL A 116 1.60 14.78 19.20
N PRO A 117 2.32 15.66 19.91
CA PRO A 117 2.42 15.60 21.36
C PRO A 117 1.02 15.76 21.97
N ILE A 118 0.59 14.79 22.78
CA ILE A 118 -0.66 14.90 23.54
C ILE A 118 -0.32 15.69 24.80
N THR A 119 -0.71 16.96 24.87
CA THR A 119 -0.75 17.69 26.15
C THR A 119 -2.01 17.23 26.89
N PRO A 120 -1.92 16.58 28.07
CA PRO A 120 -3.12 16.21 28.81
C PRO A 120 -3.79 17.49 29.32
N LEU A 121 -5.06 17.71 28.97
CA LEU A 121 -5.87 18.76 29.60
C LEU A 121 -6.45 18.26 30.94
N PRO A 122 -6.57 19.12 31.97
CA PRO A 122 -7.01 18.71 33.29
C PRO A 122 -8.49 18.31 33.27
N VAL A 123 -8.83 17.20 33.96
CA VAL A 123 -10.21 16.71 34.10
C VAL A 123 -10.96 17.52 35.17
N PRO A 124 -12.13 18.10 34.88
CA PRO A 124 -13.13 18.46 35.88
C PRO A 124 -14.28 17.42 35.91
N PRO A 125 -14.98 17.26 37.05
CA PRO A 125 -15.85 16.12 37.30
C PRO A 125 -17.20 16.21 36.54
N ALA A 126 -17.68 15.06 36.09
CA ALA A 126 -19.01 14.89 35.50
C ALA A 126 -20.12 15.31 36.50
N PRO A 127 -21.29 15.80 36.03
CA PRO A 127 -22.30 14.87 35.52
C PRO A 127 -23.18 15.40 34.37
N SER A 128 -23.72 14.45 33.61
CA SER A 128 -24.99 14.43 32.85
C SER A 128 -24.83 14.11 31.37
N VAL A 129 -25.57 13.07 30.99
CA VAL A 129 -25.63 12.43 29.67
C VAL A 129 -26.29 13.38 28.69
N GLN A 130 -25.54 13.87 27.71
CA GLN A 130 -26.09 14.45 26.48
C GLN A 130 -25.43 13.78 25.28
N SER A 131 -26.28 13.30 24.38
CA SER A 131 -25.96 12.62 23.13
C SER A 131 -25.00 13.44 22.29
N VAL A 132 -23.77 12.94 22.13
CA VAL A 132 -22.76 13.49 21.23
C VAL A 132 -23.25 13.26 19.80
N ALA A 133 -23.54 14.34 19.08
CA ALA A 133 -23.77 14.29 17.65
C ALA A 133 -22.50 13.73 16.97
N VAL A 134 -22.63 12.65 16.21
CA VAL A 134 -21.54 12.11 15.39
C VAL A 134 -21.27 13.11 14.27
N VAL A 135 -20.30 13.99 14.47
CA VAL A 135 -19.76 14.82 13.39
C VAL A 135 -18.89 13.89 12.52
N PRO A 136 -19.14 13.80 11.20
CA PRO A 136 -18.25 13.08 10.30
C PRO A 136 -16.88 13.73 10.35
N HIS A 137 -15.91 13.07 10.99
CA HIS A 137 -14.54 13.53 10.98
C HIS A 137 -13.88 12.98 9.71
N THR A 138 -13.86 13.80 8.67
CA THR A 138 -13.00 13.58 7.51
C THR A 138 -11.56 13.66 7.99
N ILE A 139 -10.88 12.52 8.11
CA ILE A 139 -9.46 12.46 8.46
C ILE A 139 -8.68 12.99 7.25
N THR A 140 -8.39 14.29 7.22
CA THR A 140 -7.48 14.88 6.23
C THR A 140 -6.11 14.24 6.36
N PRO A 141 -5.46 13.80 5.27
CA PRO A 141 -4.10 13.29 5.33
C PRO A 141 -3.17 14.40 5.85
N THR A 142 -2.61 14.22 7.05
CA THR A 142 -1.86 15.28 7.77
C THR A 142 -0.48 15.57 7.17
N TYR A 143 0.00 14.75 6.23
CA TYR A 143 1.27 14.96 5.52
C TYR A 143 1.15 14.57 4.06
N VAL A 144 1.31 15.55 3.17
CA VAL A 144 1.44 15.36 1.72
C VAL A 144 2.92 15.53 1.38
N PRO A 145 3.61 14.47 0.90
CA PRO A 145 5.00 14.60 0.49
C PRO A 145 5.17 15.63 -0.63
N GLU A 146 6.31 16.31 -0.66
CA GLU A 146 6.58 17.34 -1.67
C GLU A 146 6.49 16.78 -3.11
N TRP A 147 6.97 15.55 -3.33
CA TRP A 147 6.90 14.91 -4.64
C TRP A 147 5.46 14.71 -5.13
N ALA A 148 4.47 14.61 -4.24
CA ALA A 148 3.08 14.38 -4.61
C ALA A 148 2.43 15.62 -5.25
N THR A 149 2.99 16.82 -5.03
CA THR A 149 2.54 18.06 -5.66
C THR A 149 3.34 18.39 -6.92
N GLN A 150 4.43 17.67 -7.19
CA GLN A 150 5.30 17.91 -8.35
C GLN A 150 4.74 17.20 -9.59
N SER A 151 4.26 17.97 -10.58
CA SER A 151 3.74 17.44 -11.84
C SER A 151 4.77 16.61 -12.62
N ALA A 152 6.04 17.01 -12.56
CA ALA A 152 7.14 16.24 -13.16
C ALA A 152 7.25 14.83 -12.56
N PHE A 153 7.03 14.69 -11.26
CA PHE A 153 7.01 13.40 -10.59
C PHE A 153 5.73 12.62 -10.96
N THR A 154 4.56 13.21 -10.70
CA THR A 154 3.26 12.53 -10.80
C THR A 154 2.85 12.18 -12.24
N SER A 155 3.45 12.81 -13.25
CA SER A 155 3.26 12.45 -14.66
C SER A 155 3.49 10.97 -14.97
N ILE A 156 4.34 10.31 -14.19
CA ILE A 156 4.60 8.88 -14.34
C ILE A 156 3.36 8.02 -14.13
N GLY A 157 2.34 8.50 -13.41
CA GLY A 157 1.07 7.78 -13.23
C GLY A 157 0.26 7.61 -14.54
N ALA A 158 0.58 8.39 -15.58
CA ALA A 158 -0.03 8.24 -16.91
C ALA A 158 0.77 7.31 -17.84
N TRP A 159 1.92 6.79 -17.40
CA TRP A 159 2.88 6.06 -18.23
C TRP A 159 2.61 4.55 -18.32
N ASN A 160 1.36 4.11 -18.25
CA ASN A 160 0.96 2.69 -18.25
C ASN A 160 1.54 1.84 -19.41
N ARG A 161 1.90 2.47 -20.54
CA ARG A 161 2.57 1.79 -21.66
C ARG A 161 4.06 1.60 -21.45
N LEU A 162 4.72 2.46 -20.67
CA LEU A 162 6.17 2.52 -20.45
C LEU A 162 6.61 2.00 -19.08
N VAL A 163 5.69 1.94 -18.13
CA VAL A 163 5.93 1.55 -16.74
C VAL A 163 4.79 0.66 -16.27
N ASP A 164 5.12 -0.41 -15.57
CA ASP A 164 4.18 -1.26 -14.81
C ASP A 164 4.71 -1.63 -13.42
N ARG A 165 5.94 -1.22 -13.09
CA ARG A 165 6.64 -1.54 -11.84
C ARG A 165 7.31 -0.29 -11.27
N MET A 166 7.29 -0.15 -9.96
CA MET A 166 7.93 0.95 -9.25
C MET A 166 8.56 0.49 -7.93
N GLY A 167 9.66 1.12 -7.53
CA GLY A 167 10.36 0.86 -6.29
C GLY A 167 11.26 2.01 -5.87
N ILE A 168 12.13 1.76 -4.89
CA ILE A 168 13.14 2.69 -4.38
C ILE A 168 14.52 2.08 -4.61
N LEU A 169 15.36 2.79 -5.34
CA LEU A 169 16.79 2.50 -5.38
C LEU A 169 17.40 2.80 -4.01
N GLU A 170 18.24 1.91 -3.50
CA GLU A 170 18.87 2.11 -2.18
C GLU A 170 20.05 3.10 -2.24
N LYS A 171 20.80 3.09 -3.35
CA LYS A 171 21.99 3.94 -3.57
C LYS A 171 22.05 4.47 -5.02
N PRO A 172 21.88 5.79 -5.27
CA PRO A 172 21.35 6.80 -4.35
C PRO A 172 19.90 6.50 -3.98
N ARG A 173 19.46 7.01 -2.84
CA ARG A 173 18.11 6.72 -2.37
C ARG A 173 17.06 7.52 -3.14
N THR A 174 16.40 6.87 -4.09
CA THR A 174 15.46 7.57 -4.99
C THR A 174 14.43 6.63 -5.64
N PRO A 175 13.22 7.12 -5.97
CA PRO A 175 12.25 6.37 -6.76
C PRO A 175 12.77 5.92 -8.12
N ILE A 176 12.40 4.71 -8.50
CA ILE A 176 12.74 4.08 -9.77
C ILE A 176 11.52 3.32 -10.32
N ALA A 177 11.34 3.34 -11.63
CA ALA A 177 10.19 2.78 -12.31
C ALA A 177 10.57 2.18 -13.68
N TRP A 178 9.90 1.11 -14.09
CA TRP A 178 10.21 0.39 -15.33
C TRP A 178 9.07 -0.51 -15.80
N LYS A 179 9.31 -1.19 -16.94
CA LYS A 179 8.37 -2.15 -17.52
C LYS A 179 8.93 -3.58 -17.54
N GLY A 180 8.13 -4.53 -17.04
CA GLY A 180 8.42 -5.96 -17.11
C GLY A 180 9.62 -6.39 -16.26
N ASP A 181 9.94 -7.69 -16.30
CA ASP A 181 11.02 -8.26 -15.48
C ASP A 181 12.42 -7.97 -16.05
N ARG A 182 12.49 -7.71 -17.36
CA ARG A 182 13.72 -7.38 -18.08
C ARG A 182 13.56 -6.06 -18.81
N PRO A 183 13.76 -4.93 -18.10
CA PRO A 183 13.45 -3.61 -18.65
C PRO A 183 14.41 -3.21 -19.76
N LYS A 184 13.84 -2.68 -20.85
CA LYS A 184 14.63 -1.96 -21.88
C LYS A 184 15.04 -0.57 -21.43
N VAL A 185 14.24 0.04 -20.54
CA VAL A 185 14.43 1.38 -20.01
C VAL A 185 14.08 1.39 -18.52
N LEU A 186 14.96 1.95 -17.69
CA LEU A 186 14.66 2.34 -16.31
C LEU A 186 14.47 3.85 -16.26
N TYR A 187 13.49 4.29 -15.48
CA TYR A 187 13.23 5.68 -15.17
C TYR A 187 13.60 5.92 -13.71
N VAL A 188 14.59 6.76 -13.45
CA VAL A 188 15.06 7.07 -12.09
C VAL A 188 14.75 8.52 -11.79
N TRP A 189 14.09 8.76 -10.66
CA TRP A 189 13.81 10.13 -10.23
C TRP A 189 15.09 10.81 -9.75
N THR A 190 15.31 12.05 -10.17
CA THR A 190 16.51 12.83 -9.82
C THR A 190 16.22 13.99 -8.86
N GLY A 191 14.97 14.11 -8.39
CA GLY A 191 14.51 15.28 -7.62
C GLY A 191 13.81 16.35 -8.43
N LYS A 192 14.05 16.40 -9.74
CA LYS A 192 13.42 17.37 -10.66
C LYS A 192 12.78 16.72 -11.87
N SER A 193 13.35 15.63 -12.36
CA SER A 193 12.87 14.92 -13.55
C SER A 193 13.20 13.43 -13.48
N TRP A 194 12.46 12.65 -14.28
CA TRP A 194 12.73 11.23 -14.51
C TRP A 194 13.85 11.07 -15.53
N TYR A 195 15.00 10.59 -15.08
CA TYR A 195 16.14 10.25 -15.92
C TYR A 195 16.01 8.86 -16.52
N GLN A 196 16.31 8.71 -17.81
CA GLN A 196 16.20 7.44 -18.53
C GLN A 196 17.55 6.73 -18.62
N ILE A 197 17.59 5.48 -18.16
CA ILE A 197 18.70 4.56 -18.39
C ILE A 197 18.23 3.51 -19.39
N ARG A 198 18.97 3.32 -20.49
CA ARG A 198 18.60 2.38 -21.55
C ARG A 198 19.49 1.15 -21.50
N ALA A 199 18.89 -0.02 -21.69
CA ALA A 199 19.63 -1.25 -21.91
C ALA A 199 20.43 -1.17 -23.21
N GLY A 200 21.66 -1.69 -23.18
CA GLY A 200 22.47 -1.89 -24.38
C GLY A 200 21.76 -2.78 -25.39
N LYS A 201 22.07 -2.63 -26.68
CA LYS A 201 21.39 -3.32 -27.79
C LYS A 201 21.35 -4.86 -27.68
N GLU A 202 22.21 -5.46 -26.87
CA GLU A 202 22.41 -6.92 -26.82
C GLU A 202 22.10 -7.59 -25.47
N SER A 203 21.64 -6.85 -24.44
CA SER A 203 21.37 -7.46 -23.13
C SER A 203 20.05 -7.01 -22.52
N LEU A 204 19.17 -8.00 -22.30
CA LEU A 204 18.04 -7.89 -21.39
C LEU A 204 18.57 -8.08 -19.96
N ALA A 205 19.10 -7.01 -19.37
CA ALA A 205 19.69 -7.04 -18.03
C ALA A 205 18.64 -6.99 -16.92
N ILE A 206 18.96 -7.57 -15.77
CA ILE A 206 18.16 -7.43 -14.54
C ILE A 206 18.24 -5.95 -14.10
N PRO A 207 17.18 -5.34 -13.52
CA PRO A 207 17.19 -3.94 -13.12
C PRO A 207 18.44 -3.53 -12.31
N SER A 208 18.91 -4.37 -11.40
CA SER A 208 20.08 -4.13 -10.55
C SER A 208 21.41 -4.05 -11.33
N GLU A 209 21.56 -4.84 -12.41
CA GLU A 209 22.73 -4.82 -13.28
C GLU A 209 22.76 -3.56 -14.16
N LEU A 210 21.61 -3.16 -14.68
CA LEU A 210 21.50 -1.94 -15.50
C LEU A 210 21.84 -0.68 -14.70
N ILE A 211 21.55 -0.68 -13.40
CA ILE A 211 21.85 0.42 -12.49
C ILE A 211 23.35 0.50 -12.19
N LYS A 212 24.07 -0.63 -12.14
CA LYS A 212 25.49 -0.72 -11.75
C LYS A 212 26.38 0.28 -12.52
N GLY A 213 26.18 0.38 -13.84
CA GLY A 213 26.94 1.31 -14.70
C GLY A 213 26.58 2.80 -14.55
N HIS A 214 25.47 3.12 -13.86
CA HIS A 214 24.92 4.47 -13.80
C HIS A 214 24.86 5.04 -12.37
N VAL A 215 25.23 4.28 -11.33
CA VAL A 215 25.17 4.72 -9.92
C VAL A 215 25.89 6.06 -9.70
N TYR A 216 27.09 6.22 -10.25
CA TYR A 216 27.86 7.47 -10.10
C TYR A 216 27.14 8.67 -10.70
N SER A 217 26.64 8.54 -11.93
CA SER A 217 25.88 9.61 -12.61
C SER A 217 24.60 9.95 -11.85
N LEU A 218 23.89 8.94 -11.34
CA LEU A 218 22.68 9.13 -10.53
C LEU A 218 23.00 9.87 -9.23
N MET A 219 24.04 9.47 -8.49
CA MET A 219 24.47 10.19 -7.27
C MET A 219 24.80 11.65 -7.58
N ARG A 220 25.55 11.89 -8.66
CA ARG A 220 25.88 13.26 -9.07
C ARG A 220 24.62 14.08 -9.37
N MET A 221 23.65 13.53 -10.11
CA MET A 221 22.41 14.24 -10.45
C MET A 221 21.53 14.51 -9.23
N VAL A 222 21.34 13.51 -8.36
CA VAL A 222 20.57 13.65 -7.11
C VAL A 222 21.18 14.71 -6.21
N ASN A 223 22.51 14.67 -6.00
CA ASN A 223 23.22 15.67 -5.20
C ASN A 223 23.15 17.07 -5.83
N THR A 224 23.31 17.18 -7.15
CA THR A 224 23.19 18.47 -7.87
C THR A 224 21.80 19.07 -7.72
N ASN A 225 20.77 18.23 -7.63
CA ASN A 225 19.39 18.67 -7.43
C ASN A 225 19.00 18.84 -5.96
N ASN A 226 19.94 18.64 -5.02
CA ASN A 226 19.71 18.66 -3.57
C ASN A 226 18.53 17.77 -3.14
N PHE A 227 18.37 16.62 -3.81
CA PHE A 227 17.25 15.72 -3.57
C PHE A 227 17.61 14.67 -2.53
N THR A 228 16.70 14.47 -1.57
CA THR A 228 16.82 13.43 -0.55
C THR A 228 15.47 12.74 -0.37
N TRP A 229 15.42 11.43 -0.57
CA TRP A 229 14.21 10.64 -0.32
C TRP A 229 14.08 10.26 1.16
N LYS A 230 12.91 10.50 1.74
CA LYS A 230 12.61 10.15 3.14
C LYS A 230 12.07 8.73 3.25
N ASP A 231 12.43 8.02 4.32
CA ASP A 231 11.90 6.68 4.60
C ASP A 231 10.37 6.65 4.61
N ALA A 232 9.77 7.61 5.31
CA ALA A 232 8.33 7.74 5.48
C ALA A 232 7.58 7.87 4.14
N ASP A 233 8.21 8.50 3.14
CA ASP A 233 7.62 8.71 1.81
C ASP A 233 7.50 7.41 1.01
N SER A 234 8.31 6.39 1.35
CA SER A 234 8.32 5.11 0.63
C SER A 234 6.99 4.37 0.76
N ALA A 235 6.36 4.42 1.94
CA ALA A 235 5.04 3.82 2.16
C ALA A 235 3.95 4.57 1.40
N ILE A 236 4.04 5.90 1.34
CA ILE A 236 3.08 6.73 0.60
C ILE A 236 3.22 6.48 -0.91
N LEU A 237 4.45 6.37 -1.41
CA LEU A 237 4.70 6.02 -2.80
C LEU A 237 4.23 4.61 -3.14
N ALA A 238 4.40 3.63 -2.24
CA ALA A 238 3.91 2.27 -2.42
C ALA A 238 2.39 2.24 -2.62
N ASN A 239 1.65 3.00 -1.79
CA ASN A 239 0.22 3.18 -1.95
C ASN A 239 -0.12 3.83 -3.29
N GLN A 240 0.58 4.93 -3.61
CA GLN A 240 0.33 5.68 -4.84
C GLN A 240 0.63 4.86 -6.10
N ALA A 241 1.62 3.98 -6.07
CA ALA A 241 1.94 3.04 -7.14
C ALA A 241 0.76 2.09 -7.39
N ALA A 242 0.14 1.55 -6.34
CA ALA A 242 -1.06 0.73 -6.45
C ALA A 242 -2.24 1.51 -7.07
N VAL A 243 -2.43 2.78 -6.66
CA VAL A 243 -3.44 3.68 -7.28
C VAL A 243 -3.20 3.90 -8.77
N TRP A 244 -1.93 3.95 -9.20
CA TRP A 244 -1.56 4.02 -10.62
C TRP A 244 -1.62 2.67 -11.35
N GLY A 245 -1.91 1.57 -10.65
CA GLY A 245 -1.92 0.22 -11.21
C GLY A 245 -0.53 -0.39 -11.41
N TYR A 246 0.49 0.16 -10.75
CA TYR A 246 1.86 -0.33 -10.80
C TYR A 246 2.16 -1.32 -9.67
N ILE A 247 2.97 -2.32 -10.01
CA ILE A 247 3.46 -3.30 -9.05
C ILE A 247 4.52 -2.64 -8.18
N TRP A 248 4.29 -2.63 -6.87
CA TRP A 248 5.29 -2.17 -5.91
C TRP A 248 6.35 -3.25 -5.69
N MET A 249 7.58 -2.89 -6.06
CA MET A 249 8.75 -3.77 -6.02
C MET A 249 9.57 -3.57 -4.74
N GLY A 250 9.30 -2.50 -3.99
CA GLY A 250 10.02 -2.18 -2.76
C GLY A 250 11.41 -1.62 -3.01
N ARG A 251 12.39 -1.99 -2.18
CA ARG A 251 13.78 -1.51 -2.26
C ARG A 251 14.61 -2.37 -3.20
N ILE A 252 15.44 -1.72 -4.01
CA ILE A 252 16.32 -2.33 -4.99
C ILE A 252 17.75 -1.91 -4.67
N THR A 253 18.62 -2.87 -4.41
CA THR A 253 20.06 -2.64 -4.36
C THR A 253 20.66 -2.74 -5.78
N PRO A 254 21.59 -1.84 -6.16
CA PRO A 254 22.47 -2.11 -7.29
C PRO A 254 23.17 -3.45 -7.08
N ALA A 255 23.44 -4.19 -8.15
CA ALA A 255 24.24 -5.41 -8.05
C ALA A 255 25.62 -5.07 -7.46
N ASP A 256 26.12 -5.89 -6.53
CA ASP A 256 27.40 -5.68 -5.86
C ASP A 256 28.55 -5.53 -6.88
N PHE A 257 29.55 -4.74 -6.51
CA PHE A 257 30.73 -4.49 -7.34
C PHE A 257 31.52 -5.77 -7.61
#